data_AF-A0A1Y0IVF4-F1
#
_entry.id   AF-A0A1Y0IVF4-F1
#
_cell.length_a   1.000
_cell.length_b   1.000
_cell.length_c   1.000
_cell.angle_alpha   90.00
_cell.angle_beta   90.00
_cell.angle_gamma   90.00
#
_symmetry.space_group_name_H-M   'P 1'
#
loop_
_entity.id
_entity.type
_entity.pdbx_description
1 polymer ?
#
loop_
_entity_poly.entity_id
_entity_poly.type
_entity_poly.pdbx_seq_one_letter_code
_entity_poly.pdbx_strand_id
1 'polypeptide(L)'
;MIYASRFLRLVSPYLRGPDVMTLQERLVELGLMYDAPDGVYGPMTLDAVRRFQELQGLQQDGVVGPETWSAIGGSEPPVQLNAAQAGEYRIQIDTERFVLYLYKSAHLVKTYSVGVGTSSTPTPLGDWKITQKALNPGGPFGTRWMRLSIPFGGYGIHGTDNPYSIGKAVSHGCVRMYNKDVEELYDMVPIGTLVKITGKAQTARILRIGVPYGGDVIEVQRMLQSLGYYKGDLDGLYGPNTAAAVRSFQADKDLVVDGIVGPNTLESLVQHYEEALGVRNP
;
A
#
# COMPACT_ATOMS: atom_id res chain seq x y z
N MET A 1 -3.81 -17.54 -20.81
CA MET A 1 -4.87 -16.83 -20.05
C MET A 1 -4.19 -16.23 -18.84
N ILE A 2 -3.97 -14.91 -18.81
CA ILE A 2 -3.19 -14.26 -17.75
C ILE A 2 -4.15 -14.02 -16.58
N TYR A 3 -4.01 -14.83 -15.53
CA TYR A 3 -4.78 -14.67 -14.29
C TYR A 3 -4.26 -13.45 -13.54
N ALA A 4 -4.81 -12.27 -13.86
CA ALA A 4 -4.75 -11.14 -12.96
C ALA A 4 -5.65 -11.47 -11.75
N SER A 5 -5.10 -11.48 -10.54
CA SER A 5 -5.83 -11.71 -9.29
C SER A 5 -6.89 -10.60 -9.10
N ARG A 6 -8.11 -10.85 -9.58
CA ARG A 6 -9.24 -9.93 -9.46
C ARG A 6 -9.80 -9.96 -8.04
N PHE A 7 -10.31 -8.82 -7.56
CA PHE A 7 -11.08 -8.77 -6.32
C PHE A 7 -12.35 -9.61 -6.46
N LEU A 8 -12.64 -10.46 -5.47
CA LEU A 8 -13.90 -11.20 -5.45
C LEU A 8 -14.95 -10.40 -4.68
N ARG A 9 -16.09 -10.14 -5.30
CA ARG A 9 -17.17 -9.37 -4.68
C ARG A 9 -18.49 -9.64 -5.38
N LEU A 10 -19.58 -9.19 -4.77
CA LEU A 10 -20.91 -9.27 -5.36
C LEU A 10 -21.02 -8.27 -6.54
N VAL A 11 -21.24 -8.79 -7.75
CA VAL A 11 -21.51 -8.02 -8.98
C VAL A 11 -22.55 -8.76 -9.84
N SER A 12 -23.10 -8.11 -10.87
CA SER A 12 -24.03 -8.74 -11.80
C SER A 12 -23.42 -8.80 -13.21
N PRO A 13 -23.32 -9.98 -13.85
CA PRO A 13 -23.59 -11.31 -13.28
C PRO A 13 -22.59 -11.68 -12.18
N TYR A 14 -22.97 -12.59 -11.27
CA TYR A 14 -22.08 -13.03 -10.18
C TYR A 14 -20.76 -13.55 -10.71
N LEU A 15 -19.68 -13.23 -9.99
CA LEU A 15 -18.37 -13.76 -10.32
C LEU A 15 -18.39 -15.27 -10.16
N ARG A 16 -17.81 -15.96 -11.13
CA ARG A 16 -17.63 -17.41 -11.06
C ARG A 16 -16.16 -17.75 -11.29
N GLY A 17 -15.68 -18.82 -10.70
CA GLY A 17 -14.32 -19.30 -10.98
C GLY A 17 -13.69 -20.13 -9.86
N PRO A 18 -12.52 -20.74 -10.15
CA PRO A 18 -11.76 -21.50 -9.16
C PRO A 18 -11.25 -20.63 -8.01
N ASP A 19 -11.03 -19.33 -8.25
CA ASP A 19 -10.69 -18.35 -7.20
C ASP A 19 -11.81 -18.18 -6.17
N VAL A 20 -13.06 -18.13 -6.63
CA VAL A 20 -14.24 -18.10 -5.77
C VAL A 20 -14.40 -19.42 -5.02
N MET A 21 -14.14 -20.56 -5.69
CA MET A 21 -14.19 -21.88 -5.06
C MET A 21 -13.19 -21.98 -3.90
N THR A 22 -11.93 -21.61 -4.13
CA THR A 22 -10.89 -21.62 -3.10
C THR A 22 -11.22 -20.71 -1.92
N LEU A 23 -11.81 -19.54 -2.18
CA LEU A 23 -12.31 -18.68 -1.12
C LEU A 23 -13.39 -19.39 -0.29
N GLN A 24 -14.40 -19.96 -0.96
CA GLN A 24 -15.51 -20.64 -0.29
C GLN A 24 -15.04 -21.85 0.52
N GLU A 25 -14.10 -22.64 0.01
CA GLU A 25 -13.46 -23.74 0.74
C GLU A 25 -12.82 -23.25 2.04
N ARG A 26 -12.06 -22.14 1.98
CA ARG A 26 -11.48 -21.52 3.18
C ARG A 26 -12.53 -21.01 4.16
N LEU A 27 -13.60 -20.38 3.67
CA LEU A 27 -14.68 -19.90 4.52
C LEU A 27 -15.42 -21.06 5.21
N VAL A 28 -15.56 -22.20 4.54
CA VAL A 28 -16.10 -23.44 5.13
C VAL A 28 -15.16 -24.01 6.18
N GLU A 29 -13.85 -24.09 5.91
CA GLU A 29 -12.83 -24.54 6.87
C GLU A 29 -12.82 -23.68 8.15
N LEU A 30 -13.03 -22.38 8.01
CA LEU A 30 -13.12 -21.43 9.13
C LEU A 30 -14.50 -21.43 9.82
N GLY A 31 -15.45 -22.24 9.36
CA GLY A 31 -16.80 -22.33 9.92
C GLY A 31 -17.66 -21.09 9.69
N LEU A 32 -17.32 -20.26 8.69
CA LEU A 32 -18.02 -19.03 8.33
C LEU A 32 -19.01 -19.20 7.18
N MET A 33 -19.00 -20.37 6.54
CA MET A 33 -19.93 -20.78 5.50
C MET A 33 -20.27 -22.26 5.70
N TYR A 34 -21.54 -22.64 5.50
CA TYR A 34 -22.01 -24.02 5.73
C TYR A 34 -22.47 -24.73 4.45
N ASP A 35 -22.81 -23.96 3.41
CA ASP A 35 -23.17 -24.51 2.11
C ASP A 35 -21.94 -25.02 1.36
N ALA A 36 -22.17 -25.98 0.45
CA ALA A 36 -21.11 -26.50 -0.39
C ALA A 36 -20.53 -25.39 -1.28
N PRO A 37 -19.19 -25.27 -1.39
CA PRO A 37 -18.55 -24.39 -2.36
C PRO A 37 -19.05 -24.69 -3.79
N ASP A 38 -19.57 -23.66 -4.47
CA ASP A 38 -20.15 -23.74 -5.81
C ASP A 38 -19.36 -22.92 -6.86
N GLY A 39 -18.32 -22.21 -6.40
CA GLY A 39 -17.50 -21.33 -7.21
C GLY A 39 -18.24 -20.08 -7.69
N VAL A 40 -19.34 -19.68 -7.06
CA VAL A 40 -20.14 -18.50 -7.40
C VAL A 40 -20.15 -17.48 -6.26
N TYR A 41 -19.69 -16.26 -6.52
CA TYR A 41 -19.68 -15.20 -5.53
C TYR A 41 -21.06 -14.54 -5.45
N GLY A 42 -21.98 -15.23 -4.78
CA GLY A 42 -23.34 -14.78 -4.51
C GLY A 42 -23.51 -14.10 -3.14
N PRO A 43 -24.75 -13.77 -2.75
CA PRO A 43 -25.05 -13.14 -1.47
C PRO A 43 -24.54 -13.93 -0.26
N MET A 44 -24.58 -15.26 -0.30
CA MET A 44 -24.08 -16.12 0.78
C MET A 44 -22.56 -15.97 0.97
N THR A 45 -21.79 -15.96 -0.12
CA THR A 45 -20.34 -15.74 -0.07
C THR A 45 -20.03 -14.31 0.39
N LEU A 46 -20.82 -13.31 -0.02
CA LEU A 46 -20.69 -11.94 0.46
C LEU A 46 -20.83 -11.87 2.00
N ASP A 47 -21.87 -12.49 2.56
CA ASP A 47 -22.13 -12.46 4.00
C ASP A 47 -21.02 -13.18 4.79
N ALA A 48 -20.56 -14.33 4.29
CA ALA A 48 -19.43 -15.06 4.89
C ALA A 48 -18.13 -14.23 4.87
N VAL A 49 -17.84 -13.54 3.76
CA VAL A 49 -16.67 -12.66 3.65
C VAL A 49 -16.77 -11.47 4.58
N ARG A 50 -17.94 -10.84 4.70
CA ARG A 50 -18.14 -9.73 5.66
C ARG A 50 -17.93 -10.18 7.10
N ARG A 51 -18.44 -11.36 7.46
CA ARG A 51 -18.23 -11.93 8.79
C ARG A 51 -16.74 -12.23 9.03
N PHE A 52 -16.05 -12.76 8.04
CA PHE A 52 -14.60 -12.97 8.10
C PHE A 52 -13.86 -11.64 8.31
N GLN A 53 -14.14 -10.63 7.50
CA GLN A 53 -13.52 -9.31 7.59
C GLN A 53 -13.74 -8.68 8.97
N GLU A 54 -14.95 -8.75 9.52
CA GLU A 54 -15.27 -8.30 10.88
C GLU A 54 -14.41 -9.01 11.93
N LEU A 55 -14.31 -10.35 11.87
CA LEU A 55 -13.50 -11.14 12.81
C LEU A 55 -12.00 -10.84 12.73
N GLN A 56 -11.52 -10.44 11.55
CA GLN A 56 -10.12 -10.06 11.33
C GLN A 56 -9.84 -8.57 11.54
N GLY A 57 -10.84 -7.77 11.92
CA GLY A 57 -10.71 -6.32 12.06
C GLY A 57 -10.43 -5.59 10.73
N LEU A 58 -10.80 -6.19 9.60
CA LEU A 58 -10.70 -5.61 8.26
C LEU A 58 -11.96 -4.78 7.94
N GLN A 59 -11.89 -4.00 6.86
CA GLN A 59 -13.06 -3.30 6.34
C GLN A 59 -14.14 -4.31 5.92
N GLN A 60 -15.34 -4.20 6.49
CA GLN A 60 -16.48 -5.09 6.25
C GLN A 60 -17.23 -4.74 4.94
N ASP A 61 -16.52 -4.65 3.82
CA ASP A 61 -17.10 -4.29 2.52
C ASP A 61 -17.61 -5.50 1.72
N GLY A 62 -17.18 -6.71 2.09
CA GLY A 62 -17.48 -7.94 1.37
C GLY A 62 -16.70 -8.08 0.07
N VAL A 63 -15.56 -7.40 -0.04
CA VAL A 63 -14.63 -7.47 -1.17
C VAL A 63 -13.39 -8.26 -0.74
N VAL A 64 -13.19 -9.43 -1.35
CA VAL A 64 -11.98 -10.23 -1.16
C VAL A 64 -10.85 -9.65 -1.99
N GLY A 65 -10.16 -8.73 -1.36
CA GLY A 65 -8.92 -8.15 -1.83
C GLY A 65 -7.69 -8.79 -1.19
N PRO A 66 -6.51 -8.19 -1.40
CA PRO A 66 -5.24 -8.72 -0.93
C PRO A 66 -5.17 -8.87 0.59
N GLU A 67 -5.75 -7.94 1.35
CA GLU A 67 -5.82 -8.02 2.81
C GLU A 67 -6.68 -9.19 3.26
N THR A 68 -7.83 -9.39 2.61
CA THR A 68 -8.73 -10.53 2.88
C THR A 68 -8.07 -11.86 2.51
N TRP A 69 -7.39 -11.93 1.35
CA TRP A 69 -6.65 -13.13 0.92
C TRP A 69 -5.50 -13.48 1.86
N SER A 70 -4.72 -12.48 2.27
CA SER A 70 -3.64 -12.67 3.23
C SER A 70 -4.16 -13.15 4.58
N ALA A 71 -5.24 -12.54 5.07
CA ALA A 71 -5.80 -12.88 6.37
C ALA A 71 -6.45 -14.28 6.37
N ILE A 72 -7.07 -14.71 5.25
CA ILE A 72 -7.78 -16.00 5.18
C ILE A 72 -6.84 -17.20 4.99
N GLY A 73 -5.52 -16.96 4.98
CA GLY A 73 -4.52 -18.01 4.81
C GLY A 73 -4.53 -18.64 3.41
N GLY A 74 -5.12 -17.97 2.43
CA GLY A 74 -5.00 -18.34 1.02
C GLY A 74 -3.68 -17.82 0.46
N SER A 75 -2.87 -18.68 -0.15
CA SER A 75 -1.91 -18.18 -1.13
C SER A 75 -2.70 -17.73 -2.35
N GLU A 76 -2.58 -16.47 -2.77
CA GLU A 76 -3.03 -16.09 -4.10
C GLU A 76 -2.46 -17.07 -5.14
N PRO A 77 -3.20 -17.45 -6.18
CA PRO A 77 -2.66 -18.30 -7.24
C PRO A 77 -1.34 -17.70 -7.71
N PRO A 78 -0.26 -18.49 -7.84
CA PRO A 78 1.03 -17.96 -8.24
C PRO A 78 0.87 -17.22 -9.57
N VAL A 79 1.06 -15.91 -9.53
CA VAL A 79 1.20 -15.09 -10.72
C VAL A 79 2.43 -15.64 -11.44
N GLN A 80 2.23 -16.32 -12.56
CA GLN A 80 3.34 -16.70 -13.44
C GLN A 80 3.98 -15.42 -13.97
N LEU A 81 5.04 -14.98 -13.29
CA LEU A 81 5.88 -13.86 -13.68
C LEU A 81 6.62 -14.26 -14.97
N ASN A 82 6.20 -13.74 -16.11
CA ASN A 82 7.11 -13.67 -17.25
C ASN A 82 8.14 -12.56 -16.98
N ALA A 83 9.20 -12.92 -16.26
CA ALA A 83 10.30 -12.02 -15.89
C ALA A 83 10.95 -11.29 -17.08
N ALA A 84 10.81 -11.83 -18.30
CA ALA A 84 11.31 -11.23 -19.53
C ALA A 84 10.62 -9.90 -19.93
N GLN A 85 9.39 -9.63 -19.45
CA GLN A 85 8.66 -8.39 -19.77
C GLN A 85 8.73 -7.33 -18.66
N ALA A 86 9.01 -7.73 -17.40
CA ALA A 86 9.04 -6.83 -16.25
C ALA A 86 10.20 -5.81 -16.30
N GLY A 87 11.23 -6.05 -17.11
CA GLY A 87 12.38 -5.16 -17.26
C GLY A 87 12.20 -4.00 -18.26
N GLU A 88 11.12 -3.99 -19.04
CA GLU A 88 10.95 -3.01 -20.12
C GLU A 88 10.30 -1.71 -19.63
N TYR A 89 9.42 -1.77 -18.63
CA TYR A 89 8.72 -0.59 -18.10
C TYR A 89 9.14 -0.27 -16.67
N ARG A 90 9.19 1.02 -16.35
CA ARG A 90 9.39 1.54 -15.00
C ARG A 90 8.50 2.76 -14.76
N ILE A 91 7.99 2.86 -13.55
CA ILE A 91 7.17 3.98 -13.09
C ILE A 91 7.99 4.80 -12.11
N GLN A 92 7.92 6.12 -12.23
CA GLN A 92 8.39 7.04 -11.20
C GLN A 92 7.23 7.94 -10.78
N ILE A 93 6.99 8.07 -9.48
CA ILE A 93 5.96 8.95 -8.91
C ILE A 93 6.66 10.02 -8.08
N ASP A 94 6.35 11.27 -8.40
CA ASP A 94 6.78 12.44 -7.66
C ASP A 94 5.58 12.98 -6.86
N THR A 95 5.62 12.80 -5.54
CA THR A 95 4.51 13.14 -4.64
C THR A 95 4.42 14.64 -4.38
N GLU A 96 5.49 15.41 -4.61
CA GLU A 96 5.48 16.87 -4.47
C GLU A 96 4.88 17.53 -5.71
N ARG A 97 5.15 16.96 -6.89
CA ARG A 97 4.62 17.47 -8.16
C ARG A 97 3.24 16.89 -8.51
N PHE A 98 2.79 15.86 -7.80
CA PHE A 98 1.56 15.13 -8.11
C PHE A 98 1.60 14.51 -9.52
N VAL A 99 2.74 13.93 -9.89
CA VAL A 99 2.98 13.39 -11.24
C VAL A 99 3.49 11.95 -11.20
N LEU A 100 2.94 11.11 -12.08
CA LEU A 100 3.46 9.78 -12.41
C LEU A 100 4.08 9.82 -13.81
N TYR A 101 5.35 9.44 -13.91
CA TYR A 101 6.10 9.27 -15.15
C TYR A 101 6.19 7.79 -15.48
N LEU A 102 5.80 7.42 -16.70
CA LEU A 102 5.99 6.08 -17.24
C LEU A 102 7.13 6.09 -18.24
N TYR A 103 8.13 5.25 -18.00
CA TYR A 103 9.23 5.04 -18.91
C TYR A 103 9.18 3.64 -19.50
N LYS A 104 9.67 3.54 -20.74
CA LYS A 104 9.97 2.30 -21.42
C LYS A 104 11.46 2.29 -21.73
N SER A 105 12.21 1.34 -21.18
CA SER A 105 13.68 1.35 -21.17
C SER A 105 14.21 2.67 -20.60
N ALA A 106 14.99 3.45 -21.34
CA ALA A 106 15.52 4.76 -20.93
C ALA A 106 14.57 5.94 -21.23
N HIS A 107 13.52 5.74 -22.05
CA HIS A 107 12.73 6.84 -22.62
C HIS A 107 11.43 7.09 -21.85
N LEU A 108 11.11 8.37 -21.61
CA LEU A 108 9.83 8.78 -21.06
C LEU A 108 8.75 8.60 -22.14
N VAL A 109 7.69 7.85 -21.83
CA VAL A 109 6.59 7.55 -22.76
C VAL A 109 5.36 8.37 -22.41
N LYS A 110 5.03 8.48 -21.12
CA LYS A 110 3.83 9.18 -20.64
C LYS A 110 4.06 9.88 -19.32
N THR A 111 3.22 10.87 -19.07
CA THR A 111 3.16 11.64 -17.84
C THR A 111 1.69 11.79 -17.46
N TYR A 112 1.38 11.51 -16.20
CA TYR A 112 0.01 11.52 -15.68
C TYR A 112 -0.06 12.38 -14.42
N SER A 113 -1.10 13.19 -14.30
CA SER A 113 -1.43 13.82 -13.03
C SER A 113 -2.00 12.79 -12.06
N VAL A 114 -1.60 12.84 -10.79
CA VAL A 114 -2.04 11.90 -9.77
C VAL A 114 -2.53 12.60 -8.50
N GLY A 115 -3.39 11.94 -7.73
CA GLY A 115 -3.65 12.29 -6.34
C GLY A 115 -2.81 11.40 -5.42
N VAL A 116 -2.29 11.93 -4.32
CA VAL A 116 -1.42 11.18 -3.39
C VAL A 116 -1.92 11.29 -1.95
N GLY A 117 -1.23 10.60 -1.05
CA GLY A 117 -1.52 10.63 0.38
C GLY A 117 -1.43 12.02 0.99
N THR A 118 -2.25 12.29 2.00
CA THR A 118 -2.13 13.48 2.86
C THR A 118 -0.87 13.41 3.72
N SER A 119 -0.52 14.47 4.45
CA SER A 119 0.57 14.42 5.43
C SER A 119 0.32 13.50 6.62
N SER A 120 -0.96 13.22 6.94
CA SER A 120 -1.33 12.28 8.01
C SER A 120 -1.35 10.82 7.56
N THR A 121 -1.45 10.58 6.24
CA THR A 121 -1.44 9.26 5.60
C THR A 121 -0.69 9.32 4.26
N PRO A 122 0.63 9.59 4.27
CA PRO A 122 1.36 9.87 3.04
C PRO A 122 1.57 8.62 2.20
N THR A 123 1.78 8.85 0.91
CA THR A 123 2.18 7.79 -0.03
C THR A 123 3.60 7.32 0.33
N PRO A 124 3.81 6.02 0.61
CA PRO A 124 5.11 5.52 1.04
C PRO A 124 6.20 5.73 -0.02
N LEU A 125 7.24 6.47 0.33
CA LEU A 125 8.42 6.67 -0.52
C LEU A 125 9.25 5.38 -0.60
N GLY A 126 10.02 5.23 -1.67
CA GLY A 126 10.93 4.10 -1.86
C GLY A 126 10.77 3.39 -3.22
N ASP A 127 11.44 2.25 -3.35
CA ASP A 127 11.41 1.42 -4.54
C ASP A 127 10.50 0.20 -4.33
N TRP A 128 9.43 0.14 -5.13
CA TRP A 128 8.38 -0.87 -5.05
C TRP A 128 8.21 -1.59 -6.38
N LYS A 129 7.33 -2.58 -6.39
CA LYS A 129 6.91 -3.29 -7.61
C LYS A 129 5.40 -3.41 -7.67
N ILE A 130 4.84 -3.46 -8.87
CA ILE A 130 3.45 -3.89 -9.05
C ILE A 130 3.39 -5.39 -8.75
N THR A 131 2.64 -5.80 -7.74
CA THR A 131 2.51 -7.22 -7.37
C THR A 131 1.22 -7.84 -7.89
N GLN A 132 0.17 -7.03 -8.03
CA GLN A 132 -1.16 -7.50 -8.42
C GLN A 132 -1.88 -6.43 -9.22
N LYS A 133 -2.88 -6.87 -9.98
CA LYS A 133 -3.66 -6.03 -10.87
C LYS A 133 -5.11 -6.50 -10.84
N ALA A 134 -6.06 -5.57 -10.73
CA ALA A 134 -7.48 -5.88 -10.82
C ALA A 134 -8.22 -4.99 -11.82
N LEU A 135 -9.06 -5.65 -12.61
CA LEU A 135 -9.97 -5.03 -13.56
C LEU A 135 -11.27 -4.63 -12.86
N ASN A 136 -11.68 -3.38 -13.05
CA ASN A 136 -12.93 -2.81 -12.53
C ASN A 136 -13.12 -3.03 -11.02
N PRO A 137 -12.25 -2.52 -10.13
CA PRO A 137 -12.41 -2.63 -8.68
C PRO A 137 -13.62 -1.82 -8.15
N GLY A 138 -14.12 -0.83 -8.88
CA GLY A 138 -15.31 -0.06 -8.52
C GLY A 138 -15.12 0.83 -7.29
N GLY A 139 -16.15 1.62 -6.98
CA GLY A 139 -16.16 2.57 -5.86
C GLY A 139 -14.94 3.51 -5.87
N PRO A 140 -14.28 3.75 -4.71
CA PRO A 140 -13.16 4.68 -4.59
C PRO A 140 -11.92 4.27 -5.40
N PHE A 141 -11.89 3.03 -5.90
CA PHE A 141 -10.80 2.47 -6.68
C PHE A 141 -10.99 2.59 -8.21
N GLY A 142 -12.16 3.05 -8.65
CA GLY A 142 -12.43 3.32 -10.07
C GLY A 142 -12.35 2.07 -10.96
N THR A 143 -11.76 2.22 -12.14
CA THR A 143 -11.80 1.18 -13.18
C THR A 143 -10.60 0.24 -13.20
N ARG A 144 -9.47 0.58 -12.57
CA ARG A 144 -8.31 -0.29 -12.44
C ARG A 144 -7.63 -0.11 -11.09
N TRP A 145 -7.04 -1.19 -10.59
CA TRP A 145 -6.21 -1.19 -9.37
C TRP A 145 -4.91 -1.96 -9.62
N MET A 146 -3.79 -1.44 -9.14
CA MET A 146 -2.47 -2.07 -9.20
C MET A 146 -1.81 -1.99 -7.83
N ARG A 147 -1.63 -3.12 -7.16
CA ARG A 147 -1.03 -3.19 -5.81
C ARG A 147 0.48 -2.98 -5.89
N LEU A 148 1.02 -2.22 -4.93
CA LEU A 148 2.45 -2.04 -4.73
C LEU A 148 2.98 -3.01 -3.66
N SER A 149 4.24 -3.41 -3.79
CA SER A 149 4.94 -4.33 -2.88
C SER A 149 5.28 -3.73 -1.50
N ILE A 150 4.42 -2.87 -0.97
CA ILE A 150 4.58 -2.22 0.34
C ILE A 150 4.07 -3.22 1.40
N PRO A 151 4.90 -3.62 2.39
CA PRO A 151 4.58 -4.75 3.26
C PRO A 151 3.57 -4.43 4.37
N PHE A 152 3.31 -3.16 4.66
CA PHE A 152 2.51 -2.70 5.81
C PHE A 152 1.17 -2.02 5.43
N GLY A 153 0.59 -2.35 4.26
CA GLY A 153 -0.78 -1.93 3.91
C GLY A 153 -1.21 -2.21 2.47
N GLY A 154 -2.50 -2.03 2.19
CA GLY A 154 -3.11 -2.12 0.86
C GLY A 154 -2.81 -0.93 -0.07
N TYR A 155 -1.54 -0.57 -0.26
CA TYR A 155 -1.16 0.56 -1.12
C TYR A 155 -1.17 0.18 -2.61
N GLY A 156 -1.65 1.09 -3.45
CA GLY A 156 -1.75 0.85 -4.89
C GLY A 156 -1.85 2.12 -5.73
N ILE A 157 -1.70 1.91 -7.04
CA ILE A 157 -2.02 2.88 -8.09
C ILE A 157 -3.40 2.50 -8.65
N HIS A 158 -4.35 3.43 -8.66
CA HIS A 158 -5.73 3.10 -9.01
C HIS A 158 -6.53 4.26 -9.59
N GLY A 159 -7.65 3.94 -10.22
CA GLY A 159 -8.64 4.90 -10.69
C GLY A 159 -9.37 5.59 -9.54
N THR A 160 -10.35 6.44 -9.81
CA THR A 160 -11.10 7.10 -8.73
C THR A 160 -12.53 7.42 -9.17
N ASP A 161 -13.47 7.37 -8.25
CA ASP A 161 -14.83 7.91 -8.41
C ASP A 161 -14.90 9.41 -8.09
N ASN A 162 -13.82 10.00 -7.57
CA ASN A 162 -13.68 11.43 -7.31
C ASN A 162 -12.53 12.04 -8.13
N PRO A 163 -12.76 12.43 -9.40
CA PRO A 163 -11.75 13.04 -10.27
C PRO A 163 -11.13 14.34 -9.73
N TYR A 164 -11.81 15.06 -8.84
CA TYR A 164 -11.29 16.29 -8.22
C TYR A 164 -10.17 16.03 -7.21
N SER A 165 -9.91 14.76 -6.86
CA SER A 165 -8.79 14.36 -6.01
C SER A 165 -7.43 14.36 -6.72
N ILE A 166 -7.42 14.39 -8.05
CA ILE A 166 -6.19 14.39 -8.85
C ILE A 166 -5.50 15.75 -8.75
N GLY A 167 -4.17 15.75 -8.62
CA GLY A 167 -3.36 16.95 -8.39
C GLY A 167 -3.33 17.43 -6.93
N LYS A 168 -3.74 16.57 -5.97
CA LYS A 168 -3.84 16.94 -4.55
C LYS A 168 -3.36 15.82 -3.62
N ALA A 169 -2.96 16.22 -2.41
CA ALA A 169 -2.67 15.33 -1.29
C ALA A 169 -3.95 15.08 -0.48
N VAL A 170 -4.74 14.07 -0.84
CA VAL A 170 -6.10 13.84 -0.29
C VAL A 170 -6.45 12.37 -0.08
N SER A 171 -5.56 11.45 -0.42
CA SER A 171 -5.78 10.02 -0.24
C SER A 171 -5.26 9.53 1.12
N HIS A 172 -5.56 8.27 1.44
CA HIS A 172 -4.99 7.55 2.58
C HIS A 172 -3.65 6.85 2.23
N GLY A 173 -2.89 7.43 1.31
CA GLY A 173 -1.57 6.95 0.89
C GLY A 173 -1.54 6.29 -0.49
N CYS A 174 -2.68 5.91 -1.06
CA CYS A 174 -2.74 5.37 -2.42
C CYS A 174 -2.57 6.45 -3.50
N VAL A 175 -2.10 6.05 -4.68
CA VAL A 175 -1.91 6.92 -5.83
C VAL A 175 -3.15 6.86 -6.71
N ARG A 176 -3.93 7.93 -6.72
CA ARG A 176 -5.16 8.06 -7.50
C ARG A 176 -4.85 8.61 -8.89
N MET A 177 -5.53 8.08 -9.90
CA MET A 177 -5.45 8.50 -11.30
C MET A 177 -6.86 8.73 -11.86
N TYR A 178 -6.97 9.53 -12.92
CA TYR A 178 -8.20 9.51 -13.71
C TYR A 178 -8.45 8.11 -14.28
N ASN A 179 -9.71 7.67 -14.36
CA ASN A 179 -10.04 6.32 -14.83
C ASN A 179 -9.49 6.03 -16.23
N LYS A 180 -9.56 7.00 -17.15
CA LYS A 180 -8.96 6.88 -18.49
C LYS A 180 -7.44 6.67 -18.45
N ASP A 181 -6.75 7.35 -17.55
CA ASP A 181 -5.29 7.31 -17.46
C ASP A 181 -4.82 6.01 -16.81
N VAL A 182 -5.52 5.53 -15.76
CA VAL A 182 -5.18 4.24 -15.14
C VAL A 182 -5.50 3.08 -16.06
N GLU A 183 -6.53 3.17 -16.91
CA GLU A 183 -6.81 2.17 -17.95
C GLU A 183 -5.65 2.04 -18.93
N GLU A 184 -5.15 3.17 -19.44
CA GLU A 184 -3.99 3.20 -20.33
C GLU A 184 -2.74 2.62 -19.64
N LEU A 185 -2.41 3.12 -18.44
CA LEU A 185 -1.26 2.65 -17.68
C LEU A 185 -1.36 1.15 -17.39
N TYR A 186 -2.53 0.68 -16.95
CA TYR A 186 -2.78 -0.71 -16.64
C TYR A 186 -2.52 -1.61 -17.85
N ASP A 187 -2.96 -1.24 -19.04
CA ASP A 187 -2.76 -2.08 -20.22
C ASP A 187 -1.28 -2.13 -20.67
N MET A 188 -0.50 -1.09 -20.36
CA MET A 188 0.93 -1.02 -20.71
C MET A 188 1.85 -1.79 -19.75
N VAL A 189 1.61 -1.72 -18.43
CA VAL A 189 2.59 -2.19 -17.44
C VAL A 189 2.31 -3.61 -16.94
N PRO A 190 3.27 -4.55 -17.04
CA PRO A 190 3.11 -5.90 -16.49
C PRO A 190 3.24 -5.93 -14.96
N ILE A 191 2.77 -7.02 -14.35
CA ILE A 191 3.14 -7.34 -12.95
C ILE A 191 4.67 -7.48 -12.88
N GLY A 192 5.26 -6.98 -11.80
CA GLY A 192 6.70 -6.91 -11.59
C GLY A 192 7.34 -5.58 -12.01
N THR A 193 6.60 -4.71 -12.71
CA THR A 193 7.07 -3.36 -13.08
C THR A 193 7.58 -2.61 -11.87
N LEU A 194 8.80 -2.05 -11.96
CA LEU A 194 9.42 -1.26 -10.90
C LEU A 194 8.68 0.09 -10.75
N VAL A 195 8.46 0.50 -9.50
CA VAL A 195 7.77 1.73 -9.14
C VAL A 195 8.62 2.48 -8.11
N LYS A 196 9.27 3.57 -8.52
CA LYS A 196 10.00 4.45 -7.61
C LYS A 196 9.12 5.61 -7.16
N ILE A 197 8.93 5.78 -5.86
CA ILE A 197 8.15 6.88 -5.29
C ILE A 197 9.09 7.83 -4.56
N THR A 198 9.09 9.10 -4.97
CA THR A 198 9.96 10.16 -4.46
C THR A 198 9.14 11.36 -3.98
N GLY A 199 9.70 12.12 -3.05
CA GLY A 199 9.17 13.37 -2.52
C GLY A 199 9.76 13.67 -1.15
N LYS A 200 9.12 14.56 -0.37
CA LYS A 200 9.54 14.83 1.02
C LYS A 200 9.24 13.63 1.93
N ALA A 201 10.23 13.22 2.72
CA ALA A 201 10.10 12.13 3.69
C ALA A 201 8.97 12.40 4.69
N GLN A 202 7.89 11.62 4.62
CA GLN A 202 6.78 11.65 5.58
C GLN A 202 6.43 10.21 5.99
N THR A 203 6.27 9.95 7.30
CA THR A 203 5.87 8.61 7.79
C THR A 203 4.43 8.36 7.36
N ALA A 204 4.12 7.18 6.83
CA ALA A 204 2.78 6.76 6.35
C ALA A 204 1.64 6.97 7.38
N ARG A 205 1.96 7.23 8.65
CA ARG A 205 1.08 7.72 9.71
C ARG A 205 1.90 8.45 10.78
N ILE A 206 1.25 9.29 11.59
CA ILE A 206 1.88 9.93 12.77
C ILE A 206 2.20 8.87 13.82
N LEU A 207 3.47 8.73 14.22
CA LEU A 207 3.86 7.75 15.23
C LEU A 207 3.86 8.38 16.62
N ARG A 208 3.13 7.77 17.54
CA ARG A 208 2.98 8.19 18.94
C ARG A 208 2.59 7.00 19.81
N ILE A 209 2.64 7.16 21.12
CA ILE A 209 2.19 6.11 22.05
C ILE A 209 0.76 5.68 21.68
N GLY A 210 0.56 4.37 21.56
CA GLY A 210 -0.74 3.75 21.24
C GLY A 210 -1.02 3.55 19.75
N VAL A 211 -0.12 3.91 18.84
CA VAL A 211 -0.26 3.46 17.44
C VAL A 211 -0.04 1.94 17.35
N PRO A 212 -0.76 1.23 16.46
CA PRO A 212 -0.52 -0.20 16.23
C PRO A 212 0.95 -0.48 15.88
N TYR A 213 1.45 -1.65 16.24
CA TYR A 213 2.79 -2.08 15.86
C TYR A 213 2.98 -2.03 14.33
N GLY A 214 4.19 -1.78 13.87
CA GLY A 214 4.44 -1.70 12.43
C GLY A 214 5.91 -1.54 12.05
N GLY A 215 6.22 -1.89 10.80
CA GLY A 215 7.57 -1.72 10.25
C GLY A 215 8.02 -0.27 10.18
N ASP A 216 7.09 0.68 10.10
CA ASP A 216 7.37 2.11 10.19
C ASP A 216 7.94 2.54 11.55
N VAL A 217 7.44 1.93 12.63
CA VAL A 217 8.01 2.11 13.97
C VAL A 217 9.40 1.48 14.07
N ILE A 218 9.61 0.30 13.48
CA ILE A 218 10.93 -0.37 13.42
C ILE A 218 11.95 0.52 12.72
N GLU A 219 11.59 1.14 11.60
CA GLU A 219 12.48 2.05 10.87
C GLU A 219 12.86 3.27 11.70
N VAL A 220 11.88 3.89 12.39
CA VAL A 220 12.17 5.00 13.30
C VAL A 220 13.06 4.57 14.46
N GLN A 221 12.78 3.43 15.09
CA GLN A 221 13.62 2.87 16.14
C GLN A 221 15.05 2.62 15.65
N ARG A 222 15.22 2.09 14.43
CA ARG A 222 16.53 1.86 13.81
C ARG A 222 17.28 3.15 13.56
N MET A 223 16.64 4.16 12.97
CA MET A 223 17.25 5.46 12.73
C MET A 223 17.67 6.13 14.04
N LEU A 224 16.78 6.17 15.03
CA LEU A 224 17.09 6.69 16.37
C LEU A 224 18.22 5.91 17.03
N GLN A 225 18.28 4.58 16.86
CA GLN A 225 19.34 3.75 17.42
C GLN A 225 20.69 4.03 16.75
N SER A 226 20.71 4.14 15.42
CA SER A 226 21.92 4.50 14.67
C SER A 226 22.42 5.90 15.00
N LEU A 227 21.52 6.83 15.32
CA LEU A 227 21.84 8.19 15.74
C LEU A 227 22.16 8.29 17.25
N GLY A 228 22.08 7.18 18.00
CA GLY A 228 22.43 7.10 19.42
C GLY A 228 21.33 7.50 20.41
N TYR A 229 20.12 7.82 19.93
CA TYR A 229 18.98 8.23 20.76
C TYR A 229 18.20 7.06 21.36
N TYR A 230 18.17 5.90 20.70
CA TYR A 230 17.38 4.74 21.12
C TYR A 230 18.26 3.52 21.44
N LYS A 231 18.00 2.89 22.59
CA LYS A 231 18.75 1.72 23.08
C LYS A 231 17.89 0.47 23.29
N GLY A 232 16.60 0.55 22.93
CA GLY A 232 15.66 -0.56 23.05
C GLY A 232 15.71 -1.51 21.85
N ASP A 233 14.86 -2.51 21.89
CA ASP A 233 14.68 -3.48 20.80
C ASP A 233 13.95 -2.85 19.61
N LEU A 234 14.25 -3.31 18.40
CA LEU A 234 13.55 -2.93 17.18
C LEU A 234 12.24 -3.72 17.04
N ASP A 235 11.39 -3.61 18.05
CA ASP A 235 10.18 -4.41 18.26
C ASP A 235 8.95 -3.90 17.47
N GLY A 236 9.05 -2.72 16.85
CA GLY A 236 7.96 -2.08 16.13
C GLY A 236 6.87 -1.54 17.05
N LEU A 237 7.10 -1.49 18.36
CA LEU A 237 6.21 -0.93 19.36
C LEU A 237 6.60 0.52 19.64
N TYR A 238 5.66 1.45 19.41
CA TYR A 238 5.87 2.84 19.79
C TYR A 238 5.52 3.03 21.28
N GLY A 239 6.38 2.49 22.15
CA GLY A 239 6.24 2.57 23.60
C GLY A 239 6.90 3.81 24.22
N PRO A 240 6.87 3.92 25.57
CA PRO A 240 7.49 5.03 26.29
C PRO A 240 8.97 5.24 25.96
N ASN A 241 9.73 4.16 25.72
CA ASN A 241 11.14 4.24 25.36
C ASN A 241 11.35 4.88 23.98
N THR A 242 10.53 4.51 23.00
CA THR A 242 10.58 5.08 21.65
C THR A 242 10.19 6.56 21.69
N ALA A 243 9.12 6.90 22.42
CA ALA A 243 8.70 8.29 22.59
C ALA A 243 9.76 9.16 23.30
N ALA A 244 10.46 8.60 24.30
CA ALA A 244 11.55 9.30 24.99
C ALA A 244 12.74 9.57 24.05
N ALA A 245 13.14 8.57 23.25
CA ALA A 245 14.20 8.75 22.25
C ALA A 245 13.83 9.81 21.20
N VAL A 246 12.57 9.83 20.77
CA VAL A 246 12.07 10.87 19.86
C VAL A 246 12.13 12.25 20.50
N ARG A 247 11.78 12.40 21.78
CA ARG A 247 11.92 13.69 22.48
C ARG A 247 13.36 14.15 22.58
N SER A 248 14.29 13.24 22.88
CA SER A 248 15.71 13.57 22.91
C SER A 248 16.21 14.04 21.54
N PHE A 249 15.83 13.32 20.48
CA PHE A 249 16.14 13.73 19.12
C PHE A 249 15.54 15.10 18.78
N GLN A 250 14.26 15.32 19.08
CA GLN A 250 13.57 16.59 18.82
C GLN A 250 14.24 17.76 19.55
N ALA A 251 14.63 17.57 20.81
CA ALA A 251 15.32 18.59 21.59
C ALA A 251 16.68 18.95 20.99
N ASP A 252 17.46 17.96 20.56
CA ASP A 252 18.77 18.17 19.94
C ASP A 252 18.69 18.83 18.56
N LYS A 253 17.53 18.74 17.89
CA LYS A 253 17.31 19.28 16.54
C LYS A 253 16.43 20.53 16.52
N ASP A 254 16.23 21.17 17.67
CA ASP A 254 15.40 22.37 17.83
C ASP A 254 13.98 22.21 17.25
N LEU A 255 13.41 21.02 17.38
CA LEU A 255 12.04 20.69 16.98
C LEU A 255 11.07 20.81 18.16
N VAL A 256 9.77 20.76 17.86
CA VAL A 256 8.73 20.64 18.90
C VAL A 256 8.94 19.33 19.68
N VAL A 257 9.19 19.42 20.98
CA VAL A 257 9.50 18.27 21.85
C VAL A 257 8.23 17.63 22.41
N ASP A 258 7.50 16.91 21.56
CA ASP A 258 6.24 16.24 21.93
C ASP A 258 6.35 14.71 22.02
N GLY A 259 7.44 14.13 21.48
CA GLY A 259 7.65 12.69 21.38
C GLY A 259 6.82 12.03 20.28
N ILE A 260 6.36 12.81 19.31
CA ILE A 260 5.56 12.38 18.17
C ILE A 260 6.41 12.45 16.90
N VAL A 261 6.48 11.34 16.17
CA VAL A 261 7.03 11.36 14.81
C VAL A 261 5.95 11.80 13.84
N GLY A 262 5.84 13.11 13.69
CA GLY A 262 5.17 13.74 12.56
C GLY A 262 6.15 14.02 11.41
N PRO A 263 5.68 14.68 10.32
CA PRO A 263 6.50 14.97 9.14
C PRO A 263 7.85 15.64 9.44
N ASN A 264 7.86 16.73 10.22
CA ASN A 264 9.10 17.47 10.52
C ASN A 264 10.10 16.63 11.33
N THR A 265 9.59 15.84 12.28
CA THR A 265 10.43 14.91 13.06
C THR A 265 11.02 13.86 12.15
N LEU A 266 10.25 13.25 11.25
CA LEU A 266 10.77 12.23 10.35
C LEU A 266 11.77 12.82 9.35
N GLU A 267 11.47 13.94 8.71
CA GLU A 267 12.35 14.58 7.73
C GLU A 267 13.73 14.84 8.35
N SER A 268 13.75 15.43 9.55
CA SER A 268 15.00 15.64 10.28
C SER A 268 15.67 14.32 10.65
N LEU A 269 14.92 13.29 11.05
CA LEU A 269 15.45 11.98 11.42
C LEU A 269 16.15 11.29 10.23
N VAL A 270 15.49 11.30 9.07
CA VAL A 270 16.01 10.72 7.82
C VAL A 270 17.25 11.47 7.37
N GLN A 271 17.20 12.80 7.31
CA GLN A 271 18.33 13.62 6.90
C GLN A 271 19.57 13.31 7.73
N HIS A 272 19.45 13.33 9.06
CA HIS A 272 20.61 13.09 9.94
C HIS A 272 21.07 11.64 9.91
N TYR A 273 20.15 10.68 9.72
CA TYR A 273 20.50 9.29 9.54
C TYR A 273 21.33 9.07 8.26
N GLU A 274 20.93 9.67 7.14
CA GLU A 274 21.68 9.62 5.88
C GLU A 274 23.06 10.28 5.99
N GLU A 275 23.13 11.45 6.66
CA GLU A 275 24.39 12.13 6.97
C GLU A 275 25.33 11.24 7.81
N ALA A 276 24.79 10.57 8.84
CA ALA A 276 25.55 9.66 9.70
C ALA A 276 26.06 8.41 8.94
N LEU A 277 25.34 7.96 7.92
CA LEU A 277 25.76 6.86 7.05
C LEU A 277 26.75 7.27 5.94
N GLY A 278 27.08 8.57 5.83
CA GLY A 278 27.98 9.08 4.79
C GLY A 278 27.37 9.07 3.39
N VAL A 279 26.05 8.91 3.28
CA VAL A 279 25.33 8.99 2.01
C VAL A 279 25.09 10.47 1.70
N ARG A 280 26.03 11.10 1.00
CA ARG A 280 25.80 12.44 0.44
C ARG A 280 24.81 12.31 -0.72
N ASN A 281 23.62 12.89 -0.59
CA ASN A 281 22.82 13.23 -1.77
C ASN A 281 23.60 14.26 -2.60
N PRO A 282 23.81 14.04 -3.91
CA PRO A 282 24.33 15.06 -4.83
C PRO A 282 23.35 16.22 -5.03
#